data_AF-A0A318YWX4-F1
#
_entry.id   AF-A0A318YWX4-F1
#
_cell.length_a   1.000
_cell.length_b   1.000
_cell.length_c   1.000
_cell.angle_alpha   90.00
_cell.angle_beta   90.00
_cell.angle_gamma   90.00
#
_symmetry.space_group_name_H-M   'P 1'
#
loop_
_entity.id
_entity.type
_entity.pdbx_description
1 polymer ?
#
loop_
_entity_poly.entity_id
_entity_poly.type
_entity_poly.pdbx_seq_one_letter_code
_entity_poly.pdbx_strand_id
1 'polypeptide(L)'
;MDVVLDVLDTFVLDRVYASVLPGGNSTSDFDTSFFLNQHVGRYYPLQPSQWATASRWKRDDLPRQATSLLFITWLFGLAIYFIGSTIFYHTWWDKTLLKHPRFLKNQVRLEIEQALFSIPIMAILTVPFFLAEIRGWSKLYDFASEAPFPAYNWLQYPLFVAFTDSGIYWIHRAEHHPLVYRWLHKRHHKWLVPTPYASFAFNPLDGWAQSLPYHVYPILFPLQKGAYLGLFVFVTLWTVLIRKCLPLSGVSH
;
A
#
# COMPACT_ATOMS: atom_id res chain seq x y z
N MET A 1 -10.04 -1.22 0.48
CA MET A 1 -9.69 -2.49 -0.21
C MET A 1 -10.92 -3.30 -0.60
N ASP A 2 -12.00 -3.24 0.18
CA ASP A 2 -13.28 -3.89 -0.12
C ASP A 2 -13.87 -3.53 -1.50
N VAL A 3 -13.98 -2.24 -1.82
CA VAL A 3 -14.45 -1.77 -3.14
C VAL A 3 -13.53 -2.25 -4.27
N VAL A 4 -12.22 -2.28 -4.04
CA VAL A 4 -11.24 -2.74 -5.02
C VAL A 4 -11.40 -4.23 -5.28
N LEU A 5 -11.66 -5.04 -4.25
CA LEU A 5 -11.93 -6.46 -4.40
C LEU A 5 -13.22 -6.70 -5.19
N ASP A 6 -14.32 -6.01 -4.87
CA ASP A 6 -15.59 -6.15 -5.61
C ASP A 6 -15.40 -5.89 -7.13
N VAL A 7 -14.69 -4.81 -7.46
CA VAL A 7 -14.38 -4.44 -8.84
C VAL A 7 -13.49 -5.50 -9.51
N LEU A 8 -12.37 -5.88 -8.87
CA LEU A 8 -11.42 -6.81 -9.46
C LEU A 8 -11.96 -8.25 -9.53
N ASP A 9 -12.77 -8.68 -8.56
CA ASP A 9 -13.49 -9.94 -8.63
C ASP A 9 -14.40 -9.97 -9.84
N THR A 10 -15.16 -8.90 -10.05
CA THR A 10 -16.11 -8.80 -11.17
C THR A 10 -15.42 -8.82 -12.54
N PHE A 11 -14.31 -8.10 -12.71
CA PHE A 11 -13.67 -7.96 -14.03
C PHE A 11 -12.57 -9.01 -14.31
N VAL A 12 -11.93 -9.56 -13.27
CA VAL A 12 -10.71 -10.36 -13.45
C VAL A 12 -10.73 -11.63 -12.59
N LEU A 13 -10.82 -11.48 -11.26
CA LEU A 13 -10.45 -12.56 -10.35
C LEU A 13 -11.46 -13.71 -10.37
N ASP A 14 -12.77 -13.46 -10.52
CA ASP A 14 -13.75 -14.54 -10.63
C ASP A 14 -13.39 -15.52 -11.76
N ARG A 15 -13.02 -14.98 -12.93
CA ARG A 15 -12.62 -15.80 -14.09
C ARG A 15 -11.33 -16.57 -13.81
N VAL A 16 -10.37 -15.93 -13.14
CA VAL A 16 -9.09 -16.58 -12.77
C VAL A 16 -9.35 -17.73 -11.79
N TYR A 17 -10.07 -17.49 -10.70
CA TYR A 17 -10.37 -18.52 -9.71
C TYR A 17 -11.25 -19.64 -10.28
N ALA A 18 -12.23 -19.33 -11.14
CA ALA A 18 -13.04 -20.35 -11.80
C ALA A 18 -12.21 -21.24 -12.74
N SER A 19 -11.16 -20.68 -13.36
CA SER A 19 -10.28 -21.44 -14.26
C SER A 19 -9.27 -22.31 -13.52
N VAL A 20 -8.70 -21.80 -12.43
CA VAL A 20 -7.64 -22.48 -11.66
C VAL A 20 -8.20 -23.43 -10.59
N LEU A 21 -9.35 -23.07 -10.00
CA LEU A 21 -10.02 -23.79 -8.91
C LEU A 21 -11.52 -23.92 -9.21
N PRO A 22 -11.93 -24.65 -10.26
CA PRO A 22 -13.33 -24.79 -10.62
C PRO A 22 -14.15 -25.38 -9.47
N GLY A 23 -15.32 -24.79 -9.23
CA GLY A 23 -16.34 -25.28 -8.30
C GLY A 23 -17.11 -26.47 -8.89
N GLY A 24 -17.77 -27.24 -8.03
CA GLY A 24 -18.74 -28.25 -8.48
C GLY A 24 -20.08 -27.59 -8.84
N ASN A 25 -20.92 -28.28 -9.62
CA ASN A 25 -22.29 -27.85 -9.91
C ASN A 25 -23.14 -27.89 -8.63
N SER A 26 -23.14 -26.80 -7.86
CA SER A 26 -24.02 -26.64 -6.70
C SER A 26 -25.17 -25.72 -7.06
N THR A 27 -26.36 -26.29 -7.21
CA THR A 27 -27.62 -25.61 -7.60
C THR A 27 -28.25 -24.78 -6.46
N SER A 28 -27.45 -24.20 -5.55
CA SER A 28 -27.95 -23.57 -4.32
C SER A 28 -27.31 -22.21 -4.02
N ASP A 29 -26.96 -21.41 -5.04
CA ASP A 29 -26.23 -20.14 -4.86
C ASP A 29 -27.10 -18.87 -5.01
N PHE A 30 -28.42 -19.01 -5.17
CA PHE A 30 -29.33 -17.88 -5.39
C PHE A 30 -29.40 -16.88 -4.22
N ASP A 31 -29.14 -17.30 -2.98
CA ASP A 31 -29.18 -16.42 -1.79
C ASP A 31 -27.88 -15.61 -1.59
N THR A 32 -26.74 -16.10 -2.10
CA THR A 32 -25.45 -15.43 -1.91
C THR A 32 -25.23 -14.23 -2.83
N SER A 33 -26.00 -14.10 -3.93
CA SER A 33 -25.81 -13.01 -4.88
C SER A 33 -26.14 -11.62 -4.33
N PHE A 34 -27.02 -11.53 -3.32
CA PHE A 34 -27.46 -10.25 -2.74
C PHE A 34 -26.32 -9.50 -2.05
N PHE A 35 -25.33 -10.21 -1.51
CA PHE A 35 -24.20 -9.61 -0.80
C PHE A 35 -22.96 -9.41 -1.70
N LEU A 36 -22.97 -9.96 -2.92
CA LEU A 36 -21.89 -9.73 -3.87
C LEU A 36 -21.90 -8.27 -4.33
N ASN A 37 -20.72 -7.67 -4.47
CA ASN A 37 -20.57 -6.28 -4.90
C ASN A 37 -21.26 -5.25 -3.99
N GLN A 38 -21.55 -5.60 -2.72
CA GLN A 38 -22.22 -4.68 -1.81
C GLN A 38 -21.40 -3.40 -1.53
N HIS A 39 -20.07 -3.48 -1.54
CA HIS A 39 -19.20 -2.35 -1.21
C HIS A 39 -19.10 -1.38 -2.39
N VAL A 40 -18.87 -1.89 -3.60
CA VAL A 40 -18.91 -1.07 -4.82
C VAL A 40 -20.34 -0.57 -5.10
N GLY A 41 -21.36 -1.35 -4.76
CA GLY A 41 -22.78 -1.03 -4.91
C GLY A 41 -23.21 0.27 -4.26
N ARG A 42 -22.51 0.70 -3.21
CA ARG A 42 -22.71 2.01 -2.55
C ARG A 42 -22.40 3.19 -3.48
N TYR A 43 -21.50 3.01 -4.43
CA TYR A 43 -21.05 4.05 -5.36
C TYR A 43 -21.63 3.87 -6.77
N TYR A 44 -21.74 2.61 -7.21
CA TYR A 44 -22.19 2.27 -8.54
C TYR A 44 -22.82 0.86 -8.54
N PRO A 45 -23.99 0.64 -9.16
CA PRO A 45 -24.70 -0.64 -9.14
C PRO A 45 -24.05 -1.69 -10.07
N LEU A 46 -22.82 -2.09 -9.76
CA LEU A 46 -22.04 -3.05 -10.51
C LEU A 46 -22.57 -4.47 -10.28
N GLN A 47 -23.05 -5.11 -11.33
CA GLN A 47 -23.50 -6.50 -11.26
C GLN A 47 -22.32 -7.46 -11.10
N PRO A 48 -22.45 -8.54 -10.31
CA PRO A 48 -21.42 -9.58 -10.21
C PRO A 48 -21.17 -10.25 -11.56
N SER A 49 -19.98 -10.84 -11.73
CA SER A 49 -19.66 -11.56 -12.96
C SER A 49 -20.42 -12.90 -13.04
N GLN A 50 -20.59 -13.42 -14.26
CA GLN A 50 -21.15 -14.77 -14.47
C GLN A 50 -20.33 -15.90 -13.83
N TRP A 51 -19.07 -15.63 -13.46
CA TRP A 51 -18.17 -16.60 -12.83
C TRP A 51 -18.10 -16.46 -11.30
N ALA A 52 -18.89 -15.55 -10.70
CA ALA A 52 -18.79 -15.20 -9.28
C ALA A 52 -18.89 -16.40 -8.33
N THR A 53 -19.66 -17.41 -8.71
CA THR A 53 -19.87 -18.65 -7.94
C THR A 53 -19.22 -19.89 -8.59
N ALA A 54 -18.52 -19.71 -9.71
CA ALA A 54 -17.98 -20.82 -10.50
C ALA A 54 -16.67 -21.41 -9.93
N SER A 55 -16.12 -20.82 -8.87
CA SER A 55 -14.88 -21.27 -8.22
C SER A 55 -15.14 -21.95 -6.88
N ARG A 56 -14.31 -22.95 -6.53
CA ARG A 56 -14.35 -23.62 -5.23
C ARG A 56 -14.16 -22.66 -4.06
N TRP A 57 -13.27 -21.67 -4.20
CA TRP A 57 -13.12 -20.60 -3.21
C TRP A 57 -14.08 -19.46 -3.52
N LYS A 58 -15.07 -19.27 -2.66
CA LYS A 58 -16.04 -18.18 -2.75
C LYS A 58 -15.39 -16.84 -2.41
N ARG A 59 -15.99 -15.73 -2.85
CA ARG A 59 -15.43 -14.37 -2.68
C ARG A 59 -15.18 -13.99 -1.20
N ASP A 60 -15.97 -14.54 -0.30
CA ASP A 60 -15.89 -14.37 1.14
C ASP A 60 -14.92 -15.35 1.84
N ASP A 61 -14.39 -16.34 1.12
CA ASP A 61 -13.42 -17.28 1.68
C ASP A 61 -12.10 -16.58 1.98
N LEU A 62 -11.60 -16.80 3.20
CA LEU A 62 -10.37 -16.18 3.68
C LEU A 62 -9.15 -16.47 2.78
N PRO A 63 -8.92 -17.71 2.29
CA PRO A 63 -7.80 -17.99 1.39
C PRO A 63 -7.85 -17.19 0.08
N ARG A 64 -9.04 -17.03 -0.51
CA ARG A 64 -9.23 -16.25 -1.74
C ARG A 64 -8.98 -14.77 -1.48
N GLN A 65 -9.58 -14.20 -0.45
CA GLN A 65 -9.37 -12.80 -0.10
C GLN A 65 -7.89 -12.50 0.19
N ALA A 66 -7.23 -13.33 1.00
CA ALA A 66 -5.82 -13.17 1.34
C ALA A 66 -4.92 -13.25 0.08
N THR A 67 -5.18 -14.24 -0.78
CA THR A 67 -4.43 -14.43 -2.04
C THR A 67 -4.64 -13.26 -2.99
N SER A 68 -5.90 -12.84 -3.20
CA SER A 68 -6.23 -11.69 -4.04
C SER A 68 -5.57 -10.42 -3.53
N LEU A 69 -5.71 -10.12 -2.23
CA LEU A 69 -5.10 -8.93 -1.62
C LEU A 69 -3.57 -8.95 -1.75
N LEU A 70 -2.93 -10.11 -1.60
CA LEU A 70 -1.49 -10.25 -1.78
C LEU A 70 -1.07 -9.84 -3.20
N PHE A 71 -1.69 -10.45 -4.21
CA PHE A 71 -1.34 -10.16 -5.61
C PHE A 71 -1.68 -8.73 -6.01
N ILE A 72 -2.83 -8.21 -5.58
CA ILE A 72 -3.22 -6.81 -5.84
C ILE A 72 -2.17 -5.87 -5.24
N THR A 73 -1.85 -6.03 -3.96
CA THR A 73 -0.91 -5.16 -3.23
C THR A 73 0.49 -5.24 -3.83
N TRP A 74 0.96 -6.45 -4.12
CA TRP A 74 2.27 -6.67 -4.70
C TRP A 74 2.39 -6.05 -6.10
N LEU A 75 1.47 -6.35 -7.01
CA LEU A 75 1.50 -5.84 -8.37
C LEU A 75 1.29 -4.33 -8.43
N PHE A 76 0.39 -3.80 -7.61
CA PHE A 76 0.19 -2.36 -7.48
C PHE A 76 1.44 -1.65 -6.94
N GLY A 77 2.09 -2.22 -5.91
CA GLY A 77 3.35 -1.72 -5.38
C GLY A 77 4.47 -1.70 -6.42
N LEU A 78 4.60 -2.77 -7.22
CA LEU A 78 5.54 -2.81 -8.35
C LEU A 78 5.22 -1.77 -9.42
N ALA A 79 3.94 -1.61 -9.77
CA ALA A 79 3.50 -0.63 -10.76
C ALA A 79 3.84 0.80 -10.31
N ILE A 80 3.47 1.18 -9.08
CA ILE A 80 3.83 2.49 -8.50
C ILE A 80 5.35 2.66 -8.46
N TYR A 81 6.08 1.63 -8.02
CA TYR A 81 7.53 1.69 -7.91
C TYR A 81 8.19 1.98 -9.26
N PHE A 82 7.89 1.19 -10.29
CA PHE A 82 8.50 1.36 -11.61
C PHE A 82 8.03 2.63 -12.29
N ILE A 83 6.71 2.88 -12.36
CA ILE A 83 6.18 4.08 -13.01
C ILE A 83 6.70 5.34 -12.31
N GLY A 84 6.58 5.40 -10.98
CA GLY A 84 7.03 6.54 -10.17
C GLY A 84 8.53 6.76 -10.27
N SER A 85 9.34 5.73 -10.04
CA SER A 85 10.81 5.85 -10.08
C SER A 85 11.31 6.19 -11.48
N THR A 86 10.73 5.59 -12.53
CA THR A 86 11.12 5.89 -13.92
C THR A 86 10.76 7.31 -14.31
N ILE A 87 9.53 7.76 -14.05
CA ILE A 87 9.14 9.16 -14.31
C ILE A 87 10.12 10.09 -13.59
N PHE A 88 10.35 9.89 -12.30
CA PHE A 88 11.25 10.74 -11.52
C PHE A 88 12.68 10.75 -12.03
N TYR A 89 13.21 9.59 -12.37
CA TYR A 89 14.57 9.43 -12.88
C TYR A 89 14.79 10.20 -14.18
N HIS A 90 13.77 10.30 -15.03
CA HIS A 90 13.87 10.93 -16.33
C HIS A 90 13.50 12.42 -16.37
N THR A 91 12.64 12.89 -15.46
CA THR A 91 12.14 14.27 -15.50
C THR A 91 12.69 15.18 -14.40
N TRP A 92 12.83 14.70 -13.16
CA TRP A 92 13.10 15.54 -12.00
C TRP A 92 14.41 15.24 -11.26
N TRP A 93 15.02 14.08 -11.51
CA TRP A 93 16.27 13.69 -10.85
C TRP A 93 17.50 14.32 -11.52
N ASP A 94 18.39 14.91 -10.72
CA ASP A 94 19.64 15.48 -11.22
C ASP A 94 20.64 14.38 -11.63
N LYS A 95 20.85 14.24 -12.94
CA LYS A 95 21.77 13.24 -13.51
C LYS A 95 23.25 13.57 -13.26
N THR A 96 23.60 14.79 -12.83
CA THR A 96 24.99 15.11 -12.46
C THR A 96 25.46 14.31 -11.25
N LEU A 97 24.52 13.89 -10.39
CA LEU A 97 24.77 13.05 -9.20
C LEU A 97 25.37 11.68 -9.55
N LEU A 98 25.23 11.20 -10.78
CA LEU A 98 25.89 9.97 -11.24
C LEU A 98 27.42 10.07 -11.24
N LYS A 99 27.97 11.29 -11.24
CA LYS A 99 29.42 11.57 -11.16
C LYS A 99 29.91 11.76 -9.73
N HIS A 100 29.02 11.74 -8.74
CA HIS A 100 29.38 11.99 -7.35
C HIS A 100 30.33 10.89 -6.83
N PRO A 101 31.40 11.20 -6.08
CA PRO A 101 32.42 10.22 -5.66
C PRO A 101 31.87 9.09 -4.78
N ARG A 102 30.75 9.35 -4.08
CA ARG A 102 30.05 8.35 -3.26
C ARG A 102 28.94 7.58 -4.00
N PHE A 103 28.80 7.77 -5.32
CA PHE A 103 27.88 7.00 -6.14
C PHE A 103 28.46 5.60 -6.40
N LEU A 104 27.69 4.55 -6.10
CA LEU A 104 28.17 3.18 -6.18
C LEU A 104 28.17 2.67 -7.63
N LYS A 105 29.11 1.77 -7.95
CA LYS A 105 29.10 1.07 -9.23
C LYS A 105 27.81 0.23 -9.35
N ASN A 106 27.11 0.36 -10.48
CA ASN A 106 25.83 -0.31 -10.76
C ASN A 106 24.72 0.00 -9.73
N GLN A 107 24.75 1.16 -9.06
CA GLN A 107 23.83 1.47 -7.96
C GLN A 107 22.35 1.30 -8.33
N VAL A 108 21.92 1.80 -9.50
CA VAL A 108 20.53 1.68 -9.97
C VAL A 108 20.08 0.21 -10.01
N ARG A 109 20.92 -0.69 -10.52
CA ARG A 109 20.60 -2.11 -10.56
C ARG A 109 20.49 -2.69 -9.15
N LEU A 110 21.41 -2.35 -8.26
CA LEU A 110 21.40 -2.83 -6.87
C LEU A 110 20.17 -2.31 -6.09
N GLU A 111 19.77 -1.07 -6.34
CA GLU A 111 18.56 -0.47 -5.77
C GLU A 111 17.30 -1.20 -6.27
N ILE A 112 17.20 -1.48 -7.57
CA ILE A 112 16.10 -2.24 -8.17
C ILE A 112 16.05 -3.67 -7.62
N GLU A 113 17.18 -4.39 -7.59
CA GLU A 113 17.24 -5.75 -7.05
C GLU A 113 16.78 -5.80 -5.59
N GLN A 114 17.17 -4.81 -4.78
CA GLN A 114 16.73 -4.73 -3.39
C GLN A 114 15.25 -4.38 -3.27
N ALA A 115 14.73 -3.46 -4.08
CA ALA A 115 13.30 -3.13 -4.10
C ALA A 115 12.44 -4.34 -4.52
N LEU A 116 12.84 -5.07 -5.55
CA LEU A 116 12.15 -6.28 -6.02
C LEU A 116 12.13 -7.39 -4.97
N PHE A 117 13.15 -7.47 -4.12
CA PHE A 117 13.16 -8.35 -2.95
C PHE A 117 12.21 -7.87 -1.84
N SER A 118 12.18 -6.56 -1.56
CA SER A 118 11.46 -6.01 -0.42
C SER A 118 9.95 -5.89 -0.63
N ILE A 119 9.51 -5.41 -1.79
CA ILE A 119 8.09 -5.16 -2.10
C ILE A 119 7.18 -6.39 -1.85
N PRO A 120 7.48 -7.62 -2.32
CA PRO A 120 6.61 -8.77 -2.06
C PRO A 120 6.52 -9.13 -0.58
N ILE A 121 7.61 -9.00 0.19
CA ILE A 121 7.62 -9.28 1.62
C ILE A 121 6.77 -8.23 2.37
N MET A 122 6.91 -6.96 2.00
CA MET A 122 6.05 -5.89 2.54
C MET A 122 4.58 -6.16 2.23
N ALA A 123 4.24 -6.58 1.00
CA ALA A 123 2.87 -6.93 0.64
C ALA A 123 2.32 -8.06 1.53
N ILE A 124 3.09 -9.12 1.78
CA ILE A 124 2.71 -10.20 2.70
C ILE A 124 2.41 -9.66 4.10
N LEU A 125 3.26 -8.78 4.63
CA LEU A 125 3.10 -8.20 5.97
C LEU A 125 1.91 -7.23 6.05
N THR A 126 1.52 -6.60 4.94
CA THR A 126 0.37 -5.69 4.87
C THR A 126 -0.96 -6.42 4.72
N VAL A 127 -1.01 -7.60 4.07
CA VAL A 127 -2.25 -8.37 3.83
C VAL A 127 -3.10 -8.57 5.09
N PRO A 128 -2.57 -8.91 6.28
CA PRO A 128 -3.37 -9.02 7.50
C PRO A 128 -4.17 -7.75 7.84
N PHE A 129 -3.63 -6.56 7.58
CA PHE A 129 -4.33 -5.30 7.82
C PHE A 129 -5.46 -5.08 6.81
N PHE A 130 -5.24 -5.41 5.54
CA PHE A 130 -6.29 -5.35 4.54
C PHE A 130 -7.37 -6.39 4.76
N LEU A 131 -7.02 -7.58 5.25
CA LEU A 131 -8.00 -8.57 5.69
C LEU A 131 -8.83 -8.03 6.86
N ALA A 132 -8.20 -7.46 7.88
CA ALA A 132 -8.91 -6.82 8.99
C ALA A 132 -9.86 -5.73 8.48
N GLU A 133 -9.41 -4.90 7.53
CA GLU A 133 -10.22 -3.85 6.91
C GLU A 133 -11.48 -4.42 6.23
N ILE A 134 -11.33 -5.36 5.31
CA ILE A 134 -12.48 -5.91 4.56
C ILE A 134 -13.39 -6.80 5.42
N ARG A 135 -12.89 -7.29 6.56
CA ARG A 135 -13.66 -8.06 7.55
C ARG A 135 -14.36 -7.17 8.58
N GLY A 136 -14.31 -5.85 8.39
CA GLY A 136 -15.04 -4.89 9.23
C GLY A 136 -14.37 -4.57 10.56
N TRP A 137 -13.07 -4.83 10.70
CA TRP A 137 -12.31 -4.48 11.92
C TRP A 137 -11.72 -3.07 11.84
N SER A 138 -11.84 -2.40 10.69
CA SER A 138 -11.55 -0.97 10.57
C SER A 138 -12.80 -0.13 10.79
N LYS A 139 -12.59 1.14 11.11
CA LYS A 139 -13.59 2.19 11.26
C LYS A 139 -13.67 3.06 10.00
N LEU A 140 -13.35 2.49 8.84
CA LEU A 140 -13.48 3.18 7.57
C LEU A 140 -14.95 3.39 7.22
N TYR A 141 -15.29 4.58 6.71
CA TYR A 141 -16.64 4.92 6.27
C TYR A 141 -16.62 5.56 4.87
N ASP A 142 -17.73 5.48 4.14
CA ASP A 142 -17.77 5.80 2.72
C ASP A 142 -18.08 7.29 2.48
N PHE A 143 -19.05 7.83 3.21
CA PHE A 143 -19.61 9.16 2.94
C PHE A 143 -19.44 10.14 4.10
N ALA A 144 -19.34 11.43 3.79
CA ALA A 144 -19.19 12.49 4.79
C ALA A 144 -20.35 12.57 5.80
N SER A 145 -21.54 12.10 5.40
CA SER A 145 -22.72 12.01 6.27
C SER A 145 -22.60 10.94 7.35
N GLU A 146 -21.66 10.01 7.22
CA GLU A 146 -21.40 8.93 8.18
C GLU A 146 -20.31 9.28 9.20
N ALA A 147 -19.75 10.50 9.09
CA ALA A 147 -18.78 10.97 10.03
C ALA A 147 -19.38 11.01 11.46
N PRO A 148 -18.59 10.72 12.51
CA PRO A 148 -19.06 10.70 13.90
C PRO A 148 -19.79 11.99 14.32
N PHE A 149 -19.36 13.14 13.76
CA PHE A 149 -20.02 14.44 13.86
C PHE A 149 -19.59 15.32 12.67
N PRO A 150 -20.36 16.36 12.29
CA PRO A 150 -20.12 17.12 11.06
C PRO A 150 -18.72 17.72 10.92
N ALA A 151 -18.15 18.28 11.99
CA ALA A 151 -16.79 18.85 11.99
C ALA A 151 -15.69 17.80 11.82
N TYR A 152 -15.98 16.51 12.04
CA TYR A 152 -15.00 15.42 11.87
C TYR A 152 -14.55 15.28 10.41
N ASN A 153 -15.40 15.66 9.45
CA ASN A 153 -15.05 15.66 8.03
C ASN A 153 -13.80 16.48 7.73
N TRP A 154 -13.52 17.51 8.53
CA TRP A 154 -12.30 18.33 8.43
C TRP A 154 -11.25 17.91 9.46
N LEU A 155 -11.65 17.55 10.68
CA LEU A 155 -10.73 17.19 11.76
C LEU A 155 -9.94 15.90 11.48
N GLN A 156 -10.50 14.97 10.70
CA GLN A 156 -9.82 13.71 10.36
C GLN A 156 -8.46 13.91 9.68
N TYR A 157 -8.28 14.96 8.87
CA TYR A 157 -7.04 15.21 8.13
C TYR A 157 -5.85 15.55 9.05
N PRO A 158 -5.91 16.61 9.89
CA PRO A 158 -4.81 16.92 10.80
C PRO A 158 -4.60 15.81 11.85
N LEU A 159 -5.65 15.12 12.30
CA LEU A 159 -5.50 13.97 13.21
C LEU A 159 -4.73 12.82 12.56
N PHE A 160 -5.07 12.49 11.31
CA PHE A 160 -4.39 11.45 10.56
C PHE A 160 -2.92 11.80 10.33
N VAL A 161 -2.63 13.03 9.88
CA VAL A 161 -1.25 13.49 9.66
C VAL A 161 -0.48 13.48 10.98
N ALA A 162 -1.04 14.03 12.06
CA ALA A 162 -0.37 14.05 13.37
C ALA A 162 -0.06 12.64 13.88
N PHE A 163 -1.01 11.70 13.77
CA PHE A 163 -0.81 10.32 14.20
C PHE A 163 0.24 9.61 13.34
N THR A 164 0.12 9.73 12.01
CA THR A 164 1.00 9.01 11.08
C THR A 164 2.42 9.55 11.13
N ASP A 165 2.62 10.87 11.11
CA ASP A 165 3.95 11.49 11.25
C ASP A 165 4.59 11.17 12.60
N SER A 166 3.82 11.23 13.70
CA SER A 166 4.33 10.85 15.03
C SER A 166 4.72 9.38 15.09
N GLY A 167 3.88 8.49 14.54
CA GLY A 167 4.15 7.06 14.49
C GLY A 167 5.41 6.75 13.69
N ILE A 168 5.55 7.35 12.50
CA ILE A 168 6.73 7.21 11.65
C ILE A 168 7.97 7.73 12.38
N TYR A 169 7.89 8.89 13.03
CA TYR A 169 9.01 9.44 13.81
C TYR A 169 9.51 8.45 14.87
N TRP A 170 8.62 7.87 15.66
CA TRP A 170 9.01 6.95 16.73
C TRP A 170 9.54 5.63 16.18
N ILE A 171 8.94 5.11 15.11
CA ILE A 171 9.41 3.89 14.45
C ILE A 171 10.80 4.11 13.85
N HIS A 172 10.98 5.21 13.11
CA HIS A 172 12.27 5.58 12.54
C HIS A 172 13.34 5.79 13.62
N ARG A 173 12.98 6.45 14.73
CA ARG A 173 13.88 6.58 15.90
C ARG A 173 14.25 5.23 16.50
N ALA A 174 13.30 4.31 16.60
CA ALA A 174 13.55 2.96 17.10
C ALA A 174 14.43 2.14 16.15
N GLU A 175 14.27 2.31 14.84
CA GLU A 175 15.11 1.69 13.81
C GLU A 175 16.56 2.17 13.86
N HIS A 176 16.79 3.41 14.28
CA HIS A 176 18.11 3.94 14.56
C HIS A 176 18.73 3.46 15.88
N HIS A 177 17.97 2.78 16.74
CA HIS A 177 18.52 2.20 17.96
C HIS A 177 19.59 1.14 17.63
N PRO A 178 20.74 1.08 18.33
CA PRO A 178 21.86 0.20 17.95
C PRO A 178 21.51 -1.29 17.82
N LEU A 179 20.55 -1.77 18.61
CA LEU A 179 20.08 -3.15 18.59
C LEU A 179 19.30 -3.50 17.31
N VAL A 180 18.65 -2.52 16.68
CA VAL A 180 17.79 -2.70 15.50
C VAL A 180 18.51 -2.28 14.22
N TYR A 181 19.25 -1.16 14.29
CA TYR A 181 19.89 -0.50 13.15
C TYR A 181 20.71 -1.46 12.29
N ARG A 182 21.56 -2.29 12.92
CA ARG A 182 22.46 -3.20 12.18
C ARG A 182 21.69 -4.17 11.28
N TRP A 183 20.49 -4.58 11.67
CA TRP A 183 19.70 -5.62 11.02
C TRP A 183 18.68 -5.06 10.03
N LEU A 184 18.00 -3.98 10.39
CA LEU A 184 16.91 -3.41 9.60
C LEU A 184 17.37 -2.17 8.82
N HIS A 185 17.85 -1.14 9.54
CA HIS A 185 17.98 0.20 8.98
C HIS A 185 19.32 0.50 8.28
N LYS A 186 20.38 -0.27 8.57
CA LYS A 186 21.70 -0.07 7.97
C LYS A 186 21.67 -0.15 6.43
N ARG A 187 20.82 -1.02 5.87
CA ARG A 187 20.69 -1.15 4.40
C ARG A 187 20.05 0.08 3.77
N HIS A 188 19.12 0.72 4.46
CA HIS A 188 18.50 1.97 4.01
C HIS A 188 19.54 3.08 3.86
N HIS A 189 20.45 3.20 4.83
CA HIS A 189 21.54 4.19 4.82
C HIS A 189 22.72 3.89 3.89
N LYS A 190 22.69 2.77 3.16
CA LYS A 190 23.74 2.42 2.18
C LYS A 190 23.78 3.40 1.01
N TRP A 191 22.63 3.95 0.62
CA TRP A 191 22.46 4.77 -0.57
C TRP A 191 22.69 6.24 -0.24
N LEU A 192 23.96 6.65 -0.16
CA LEU A 192 24.33 8.03 0.21
C LEU A 192 23.91 9.06 -0.85
N VAL A 193 23.88 8.65 -2.13
CA VAL A 193 23.36 9.44 -3.25
C VAL A 193 22.27 8.60 -3.92
N PRO A 194 21.12 8.41 -3.26
CA PRO A 194 20.12 7.42 -3.67
C PRO A 194 19.50 7.84 -5.00
N THR A 195 19.30 6.96 -5.97
CA THR A 195 18.46 7.34 -7.14
C THR A 195 16.97 7.21 -6.79
N PRO A 196 16.03 7.65 -7.64
CA PRO A 196 14.59 7.39 -7.43
C PRO A 196 14.27 5.90 -7.28
N TYR A 197 15.08 5.01 -7.87
CA TYR A 197 14.93 3.56 -7.70
C TYR A 197 15.29 3.07 -6.30
N ALA A 198 15.92 3.89 -5.45
CA ALA A 198 16.17 3.58 -4.05
C ALA A 198 14.91 3.68 -3.16
N SER A 199 13.78 4.17 -3.71
CA SER A 199 12.54 4.43 -2.97
C SER A 199 11.98 3.24 -2.17
N PHE A 200 12.27 2.00 -2.60
CA PHE A 200 11.94 0.76 -1.89
C PHE A 200 13.17 -0.11 -1.58
N ALA A 201 14.39 0.43 -1.76
CA ALA A 201 15.64 -0.30 -1.60
C ALA A 201 16.09 -0.35 -0.12
N PHE A 202 15.27 -0.86 0.78
CA PHE A 202 15.57 -1.00 2.21
C PHE A 202 15.20 -2.41 2.70
N ASN A 203 15.41 -2.72 3.98
CA ASN A 203 14.91 -3.99 4.54
C ASN A 203 13.37 -3.98 4.50
N PRO A 204 12.69 -5.05 4.06
CA PRO A 204 11.22 -5.03 3.98
C PRO A 204 10.54 -4.74 5.33
N LEU A 205 11.11 -5.19 6.45
CA LEU A 205 10.56 -4.90 7.77
C LEU A 205 10.70 -3.43 8.17
N ASP A 206 11.77 -2.76 7.73
CA ASP A 206 11.99 -1.32 7.94
C ASP A 206 10.90 -0.52 7.20
N GLY A 207 10.77 -0.75 5.89
CA GLY A 207 9.74 -0.08 5.10
C GLY A 207 8.32 -0.37 5.55
N TRP A 208 8.02 -1.64 5.87
CA TRP A 208 6.70 -2.01 6.38
C TRP A 208 6.42 -1.38 7.74
N ALA A 209 7.40 -1.38 8.66
CA ALA A 209 7.22 -0.79 9.98
C ALA A 209 6.94 0.70 9.87
N GLN A 210 7.68 1.45 9.04
CA GLN A 210 7.38 2.86 8.81
C GLN A 210 6.00 3.09 8.16
N SER A 211 5.45 2.11 7.42
CA SER A 211 4.09 2.22 6.88
C SER A 211 2.96 1.86 7.86
N LEU A 212 3.27 1.19 8.97
CA LEU A 212 2.28 0.71 9.95
C LEU A 212 1.30 1.77 10.44
N PRO A 213 1.71 3.01 10.77
CA PRO A 213 0.78 4.01 11.28
C PRO A 213 -0.40 4.28 10.35
N TYR A 214 -0.20 4.19 9.02
CA TYR A 214 -1.27 4.35 8.03
C TYR A 214 -2.32 3.24 8.08
N HIS A 215 -1.92 2.02 8.45
CA HIS A 215 -2.81 0.86 8.54
C HIS A 215 -3.45 0.73 9.93
N VAL A 216 -2.75 1.16 10.98
CA VAL A 216 -3.25 1.13 12.36
C VAL A 216 -4.27 2.24 12.61
N TYR A 217 -4.09 3.43 12.03
CA TYR A 217 -5.01 4.55 12.21
C TYR A 217 -6.48 4.17 11.95
N PRO A 218 -6.86 3.62 10.78
CA PRO A 218 -8.26 3.29 10.51
C PRO A 218 -8.80 2.15 11.37
N ILE A 219 -7.97 1.38 12.08
CA ILE A 219 -8.43 0.40 13.08
C ILE A 219 -8.86 1.11 14.37
N LEU A 220 -8.12 2.15 14.77
CA LEU A 220 -8.35 2.85 16.03
C LEU A 220 -9.35 4.00 15.90
N PHE A 221 -9.30 4.74 14.80
CA PHE A 221 -10.03 5.98 14.59
C PHE A 221 -10.86 5.94 13.30
N PRO A 222 -12.05 6.57 13.28
CA PRO A 222 -12.82 6.71 12.05
C PRO A 222 -12.02 7.43 10.96
N LEU A 223 -12.14 6.98 9.72
CA LEU A 223 -11.50 7.65 8.60
C LEU A 223 -12.34 7.46 7.34
N GLN A 224 -12.63 8.54 6.63
CA GLN A 224 -13.37 8.44 5.38
C GLN A 224 -12.50 7.79 4.31
N LYS A 225 -13.00 6.78 3.58
CA LYS A 225 -12.24 6.08 2.53
C LYS A 225 -11.72 7.03 1.45
N GLY A 226 -12.53 8.00 1.03
CA GLY A 226 -12.12 9.03 0.07
C GLY A 226 -10.98 9.91 0.61
N ALA A 227 -11.06 10.33 1.88
CA ALA A 227 -10.00 11.08 2.55
C ALA A 227 -8.73 10.24 2.67
N TYR A 228 -8.85 8.95 3.01
CA TYR A 228 -7.71 8.03 3.12
C TYR A 228 -6.95 7.92 1.79
N LEU A 229 -7.67 7.71 0.68
CA LEU A 229 -7.06 7.66 -0.65
C LEU A 229 -6.41 9.00 -1.04
N GLY A 230 -7.09 10.13 -0.78
CA GLY A 230 -6.55 11.46 -1.03
C GLY A 230 -5.27 11.75 -0.24
N LEU A 231 -5.25 11.38 1.05
CA LEU A 231 -4.09 11.50 1.93
C LEU A 231 -2.93 10.61 1.48
N PHE A 232 -3.20 9.39 1.03
CA PHE A 232 -2.18 8.50 0.47
C PHE A 232 -1.49 9.13 -0.75
N VAL A 233 -2.27 9.69 -1.68
CA VAL A 233 -1.74 10.42 -2.85
C VAL A 233 -0.95 11.66 -2.41
N PHE A 234 -1.52 12.46 -1.51
CA PHE A 234 -0.88 13.67 -0.98
C PHE A 234 0.47 13.38 -0.35
N VAL A 235 0.56 12.42 0.58
CA VAL A 235 1.81 12.05 1.26
C VAL A 235 2.85 11.50 0.27
N THR A 236 2.41 10.72 -0.72
CA THR A 236 3.29 10.20 -1.78
C THR A 236 3.91 11.34 -2.59
N LEU A 237 3.13 12.37 -2.93
CA LEU A 237 3.65 13.55 -3.63
C LEU A 237 4.51 14.43 -2.70
N TRP A 238 4.11 14.60 -1.45
CA TRP A 238 4.80 15.41 -0.45
C TRP A 238 6.21 14.90 -0.15
N THR A 239 6.34 13.59 0.12
CA THR A 239 7.63 12.93 0.40
C THR A 239 8.62 13.08 -0.76
N VAL A 240 8.10 13.22 -1.97
CA VAL A 240 8.87 13.43 -3.19
C VAL A 240 9.30 14.90 -3.33
N LEU A 241 8.44 15.86 -2.98
CA LEU A 241 8.74 17.30 -3.07
C LEU A 241 9.82 17.72 -2.06
N ILE A 242 9.79 17.24 -0.82
CA ILE A 242 10.79 17.62 0.20
C ILE A 242 12.20 17.20 -0.22
N ARG A 243 12.36 16.02 -0.82
CA ARG A 243 13.67 15.50 -1.26
C ARG A 243 14.31 16.35 -2.38
N LYS A 244 13.54 17.26 -3.02
CA LYS A 244 14.07 18.24 -3.99
C LYS A 244 14.56 19.53 -3.33
N CYS A 245 13.97 19.94 -2.21
CA CYS A 245 14.24 21.26 -1.60
C CYS A 245 15.38 21.26 -0.58
N LEU A 246 15.93 20.10 -0.22
CA LEU A 246 17.13 20.04 0.60
C LEU A 246 18.35 19.99 -0.33
N PRO A 247 19.07 21.11 -0.54
CA PRO A 247 20.40 21.03 -1.14
C PRO A 247 21.24 20.05 -0.32
N LEU A 248 22.09 19.28 -1.00
CA LEU A 248 23.15 18.44 -0.40
C LEU A 248 24.22 19.30 0.31
N SER A 249 23.85 20.43 0.92
CA SER A 249 24.72 21.23 1.77
C SER A 249 24.62 20.68 3.19
N GLY A 250 25.53 19.78 3.55
CA GLY A 250 25.86 19.59 4.98
C GLY A 250 25.93 18.16 5.53
N VAL A 251 26.30 17.14 4.76
CA VAL A 251 26.76 15.86 5.37
C VAL A 251 28.27 15.75 5.27
N SER A 252 28.93 16.55 6.10
CA SER A 252 30.31 16.34 6.58
C SER A 252 30.23 15.91 8.04
N HIS A 253 30.19 14.60 8.28
CA HIS A 253 30.54 13.97 9.55
C HIS A 253 31.33 12.70 9.23
#